data_AF-A0A8H7K2X2-F1
#
_entry.id   AF-A0A8H7K2X2-F1
#
_cell.length_a   1.000
_cell.length_b   1.000
_cell.length_c   1.000
_cell.angle_alpha   90.00
_cell.angle_beta   90.00
_cell.angle_gamma   90.00
#
_symmetry.space_group_name_H-M   'P 1'
#
loop_
_entity.id
_entity.type
_entity.pdbx_description
1 polymer ?
#
loop_
_entity_poly.entity_id
_entity_poly.type
_entity_poly.pdbx_seq_one_letter_code
_entity_poly.pdbx_strand_id
1 'polypeptide(L)'
;MADYRSAPADGGHAVVLTNGEPKSLTFLNSWGTSWGNEGSFSIEDHTVLELDVETARMSFYDVFWVEGDLKDAEKKAFDIKVNKKLREEVNNHPGLRELEAHCPNCRHNSLIVDFRGDIRESVCPRCGEAFKPEAFHLLQALYARAGLEVTM
;
A
#
# COMPACT_ATOMS: atom_id res chain seq x y z
N MET A 1 -43.48 -5.90 8.64
CA MET A 1 -42.19 -5.30 8.25
C MET A 1 -42.40 -4.66 6.89
N ALA A 2 -42.24 -3.35 6.79
CA ALA A 2 -42.30 -2.68 5.48
C ALA A 2 -41.12 -3.17 4.64
N ASP A 3 -41.37 -3.46 3.37
CA ASP A 3 -40.34 -3.84 2.42
C ASP A 3 -39.34 -2.68 2.33
N TYR A 4 -38.09 -2.91 2.72
CA TYR A 4 -37.02 -1.90 2.67
C TYR A 4 -36.81 -1.37 1.24
N ARG A 5 -37.36 -2.07 0.25
CA ARG A 5 -37.24 -1.81 -1.19
C ARG A 5 -38.26 -0.80 -1.74
N SER A 6 -39.16 -0.27 -0.93
CA SER A 6 -40.18 0.71 -1.35
C SER A 6 -39.78 2.17 -1.10
N ALA A 7 -38.52 2.44 -0.79
CA ALA A 7 -38.03 3.81 -0.61
C ALA A 7 -38.05 4.57 -1.95
N PRO A 8 -38.35 5.88 -1.96
CA PRO A 8 -38.28 6.70 -3.17
C PRO A 8 -36.88 6.64 -3.79
N ALA A 9 -36.79 6.91 -5.10
CA ALA A 9 -35.56 6.96 -5.88
C ALA A 9 -34.63 8.14 -5.54
N ASP A 10 -34.57 8.53 -4.27
CA ASP A 10 -33.72 9.62 -3.77
C ASP A 10 -32.45 9.01 -3.18
N GLY A 11 -31.49 8.73 -4.05
CA GLY A 11 -30.09 8.58 -3.66
C GLY A 11 -29.47 7.22 -3.98
N GLY A 12 -28.77 7.14 -5.11
CA GLY A 12 -27.71 6.15 -5.26
C GLY A 12 -26.57 6.48 -4.30
N HIS A 13 -26.08 5.48 -3.57
CA HIS A 13 -25.00 5.65 -2.60
C HIS A 13 -23.71 5.04 -3.13
N ALA A 14 -22.68 5.88 -3.30
CA ALA A 14 -21.36 5.43 -3.76
C ALA A 14 -20.50 5.01 -2.57
N VAL A 15 -19.83 3.86 -2.71
CA VAL A 15 -18.83 3.36 -1.76
C VAL A 15 -17.55 3.04 -2.51
N VAL A 16 -16.42 3.07 -1.81
CA VAL A 16 -15.10 2.88 -2.41
C VAL A 16 -14.61 1.46 -2.15
N LEU A 17 -14.28 0.69 -3.19
CA LEU A 17 -13.55 -0.57 -3.03
C LEU A 17 -12.10 -0.26 -2.60
N THR A 18 -11.67 -0.72 -1.42
CA THR A 18 -10.34 -0.43 -0.85
C THR A 18 -9.45 -1.67 -0.73
N ASN A 19 -10.02 -2.87 -0.78
CA ASN A 19 -9.25 -4.12 -0.79
C ASN A 19 -9.98 -5.19 -1.62
N GLY A 20 -9.22 -5.95 -2.41
CA GLY A 20 -9.71 -7.07 -3.20
C GLY A 20 -8.85 -8.30 -2.95
N GLU A 21 -9.40 -9.24 -2.20
CA GLU A 21 -8.82 -10.55 -1.94
C GLU A 21 -9.59 -11.63 -2.72
N PRO A 22 -9.01 -12.83 -2.96
CA PRO A 22 -9.64 -13.86 -3.79
C PRO A 22 -11.05 -14.30 -3.37
N LYS A 23 -11.50 -13.98 -2.15
CA LYS A 23 -12.81 -14.31 -1.59
C LYS A 23 -13.45 -13.16 -0.81
N SER A 24 -12.96 -11.93 -1.01
CA SER A 24 -13.47 -10.78 -0.27
C SER A 24 -13.22 -9.47 -1.00
N LEU A 25 -14.28 -8.69 -1.16
CA LEU A 25 -14.23 -7.30 -1.60
C LEU A 25 -14.57 -6.39 -0.41
N THR A 26 -13.62 -5.55 0.02
CA THR A 26 -13.82 -4.62 1.14
C THR A 26 -14.09 -3.21 0.64
N PHE A 27 -15.17 -2.61 1.11
CA PHE A 27 -15.61 -1.28 0.75
C PHE A 27 -15.54 -0.32 1.94
N LEU A 28 -15.13 0.92 1.67
CA LEU A 28 -15.22 2.05 2.58
C LEU A 28 -16.47 2.88 2.26
N ASN A 29 -17.25 3.15 3.29
CA ASN A 29 -18.50 3.87 3.22
C ASN A 29 -18.34 5.33 3.71
N SER A 30 -19.17 6.24 3.21
CA SER A 30 -19.19 7.65 3.60
C SER A 30 -20.03 7.96 4.85
N TRP A 31 -20.71 6.98 5.45
CA TRP A 31 -21.47 7.16 6.70
C TRP A 31 -20.61 7.30 7.97
N GLY A 32 -19.29 7.27 7.83
CA GLY A 32 -18.33 7.49 8.92
C GLY A 32 -18.02 6.25 9.73
N THR A 33 -17.09 6.41 10.69
CA THR A 33 -16.46 5.30 11.41
C THR A 33 -17.37 4.61 12.42
N SER A 34 -18.52 5.20 12.78
CA SER A 34 -19.48 4.59 13.70
C SER A 34 -20.32 3.47 13.10
N TRP A 35 -20.23 3.24 11.78
CA TRP A 35 -21.03 2.25 11.06
C TRP A 35 -20.17 1.08 10.58
N GLY A 36 -20.72 -0.13 10.55
CA GLY A 36 -20.01 -1.32 10.06
C GLY A 36 -18.77 -1.64 10.90
N ASN A 37 -17.66 -1.93 10.24
CA ASN A 37 -16.34 -2.08 10.86
C ASN A 37 -15.52 -0.81 10.63
N GLU A 38 -15.66 0.17 11.52
CA GLU A 38 -14.99 1.47 11.44
C GLU A 38 -15.23 2.22 10.11
N GLY A 39 -16.47 2.13 9.59
CA GLY A 39 -16.88 2.74 8.32
C GLY A 39 -16.67 1.84 7.11
N SER A 40 -16.21 0.60 7.30
CA SER A 40 -15.99 -0.38 6.23
C SER A 40 -16.90 -1.60 6.33
N PHE A 41 -17.06 -2.33 5.23
CA PHE A 41 -17.70 -3.64 5.17
C PHE A 41 -17.06 -4.50 4.08
N SER A 42 -17.18 -5.82 4.21
CA SER A 42 -16.68 -6.77 3.20
C SER A 42 -17.82 -7.66 2.70
N ILE A 43 -17.76 -8.05 1.44
CA ILE A 43 -18.63 -9.05 0.80
C ILE A 43 -17.78 -10.12 0.14
N GLU A 44 -18.36 -11.26 -0.20
CA GLU A 44 -17.65 -12.37 -0.84
C GLU A 44 -17.15 -12.00 -2.25
N ASP A 45 -18.05 -11.53 -3.10
CA ASP A 45 -17.75 -11.09 -4.46
C ASP A 45 -18.84 -10.12 -4.99
N HIS A 46 -18.70 -9.68 -6.24
CA HIS A 46 -19.62 -8.72 -6.86
C HIS A 46 -21.06 -9.22 -6.98
N THR A 47 -21.29 -10.54 -7.02
CA THR A 47 -22.64 -11.13 -7.19
C THR A 47 -23.54 -10.82 -6.01
N VAL A 48 -22.97 -10.59 -4.82
CA VAL A 48 -23.70 -10.13 -3.63
C VAL A 48 -24.38 -8.77 -3.86
N LEU A 49 -23.86 -7.96 -4.77
CA LEU A 49 -24.37 -6.62 -5.10
C LEU A 49 -25.18 -6.60 -6.41
N GLU A 50 -25.32 -7.74 -7.10
CA GLU A 50 -26.16 -7.88 -8.28
C GLU A 50 -27.62 -8.08 -7.85
N LEU A 51 -28.40 -6.99 -7.86
CA LEU A 51 -29.84 -7.06 -7.63
C LEU A 51 -30.54 -7.51 -8.92
N ASP A 52 -31.51 -8.43 -8.79
CA ASP A 52 -32.38 -8.99 -9.85
C ASP A 52 -33.41 -7.98 -10.41
N VAL A 53 -33.00 -6.72 -10.56
CA VAL A 53 -33.84 -5.64 -11.09
C VAL A 53 -32.99 -4.86 -12.09
N GLU A 54 -33.43 -4.78 -13.35
CA GLU A 54 -32.70 -4.10 -14.44
C GLU A 54 -32.28 -2.66 -14.09
N THR A 55 -33.03 -2.00 -13.21
CA THR A 55 -32.78 -0.60 -12.78
C THR A 55 -31.85 -0.47 -11.58
N ALA A 56 -31.39 -1.56 -10.96
CA ALA A 56 -30.60 -1.55 -9.73
C ALA A 56 -29.25 -2.28 -9.86
N ARG A 57 -28.77 -2.48 -11.09
CA ARG A 57 -27.45 -3.06 -11.35
C ARG A 57 -26.34 -2.17 -10.79
N MET A 58 -25.49 -2.75 -9.96
CA MET A 58 -24.29 -2.07 -9.49
C MET A 58 -23.37 -1.73 -10.67
N SER A 59 -22.86 -0.50 -10.66
CA SER A 59 -21.87 -0.03 -11.62
C SER A 59 -20.55 0.18 -10.91
N PHE A 60 -19.46 -0.31 -11.51
CA PHE A 60 -18.10 -0.09 -11.04
C PHE A 60 -17.47 1.02 -11.89
N TYR A 61 -16.84 1.97 -11.21
CA TYR A 61 -16.13 3.07 -11.84
C TYR A 61 -14.70 3.06 -11.33
N ASP A 62 -13.74 3.19 -12.24
CA ASP A 62 -12.35 3.42 -11.86
C ASP A 62 -12.22 4.83 -11.29
N VAL A 63 -11.87 4.92 -10.03
CA VAL A 63 -11.60 6.17 -9.34
C VAL A 63 -10.11 6.24 -9.04
N PHE A 64 -9.50 7.37 -9.41
CA PHE A 64 -8.09 7.62 -9.15
C PHE A 64 -7.98 8.75 -8.12
N TRP A 65 -7.22 8.49 -7.06
CA TRP A 65 -6.73 9.54 -6.17
C TRP A 65 -5.27 9.81 -6.49
N VAL A 66 -4.91 11.09 -6.58
CA VAL A 66 -3.51 11.48 -6.69
C VAL A 66 -2.96 11.78 -5.31
N GLU A 67 -1.68 11.49 -5.08
CA GLU A 67 -1.00 11.82 -3.83
C GLU A 67 -1.08 13.32 -3.51
N GLY A 68 -1.17 14.17 -4.53
CA GLY A 68 -1.37 15.61 -4.41
C GLY A 68 -2.65 16.00 -3.65
N ASP A 69 -3.69 15.18 -3.69
CA ASP A 69 -4.99 15.44 -3.05
C ASP A 69 -5.02 15.02 -1.58
N LEU A 70 -4.03 14.24 -1.13
CA LEU A 70 -3.93 13.80 0.25
C LEU A 70 -3.53 14.96 1.16
N LYS A 71 -4.20 15.05 2.31
CA LYS A 71 -3.80 15.96 3.38
C LYS A 71 -2.46 15.52 3.96
N ASP A 72 -1.70 16.46 4.49
CA ASP A 72 -0.39 16.16 5.11
C ASP A 72 -0.51 15.15 6.27
N ALA A 73 -1.63 15.18 6.99
CA ALA A 73 -1.93 14.20 8.05
C ALA A 73 -2.07 12.77 7.50
N GLU A 74 -2.69 12.61 6.32
CA GLU A 74 -2.89 11.31 5.68
C GLU A 74 -1.57 10.76 5.15
N LYS A 75 -0.76 11.61 4.49
CA LYS A 75 0.61 11.27 4.06
C LYS A 75 1.47 10.81 5.23
N LYS A 76 1.43 11.57 6.34
CA LYS A 76 2.17 11.24 7.55
C LYS A 76 1.70 9.92 8.18
N ALA A 77 0.39 9.67 8.22
CA ALA A 77 -0.16 8.42 8.74
C ALA A 77 0.30 7.22 7.89
N PHE A 78 0.31 7.37 6.57
CA PHE A 78 0.85 6.37 5.66
C PHE A 78 2.34 6.12 5.92
N ASP A 79 3.14 7.17 6.06
CA ASP A 79 4.58 7.03 6.33
C ASP A 79 4.87 6.31 7.64
N ILE A 80 4.12 6.61 8.70
CA ILE A 80 4.22 5.92 9.98
C ILE A 80 3.90 4.43 9.82
N LYS A 81 2.83 4.09 9.09
CA LYS A 81 2.42 2.70 8.84
C LYS A 81 3.49 1.94 8.07
N VAL A 82 4.03 2.54 7.00
CA VAL A 82 5.12 1.95 6.19
C VAL A 82 6.36 1.72 7.05
N ASN A 83 6.78 2.72 7.82
CA ASN A 83 7.97 2.63 8.67
C ASN A 83 7.82 1.56 9.75
N LYS A 84 6.62 1.42 10.34
CA LYS A 84 6.33 0.36 11.31
C LYS A 84 6.49 -1.02 10.66
N LYS A 85 5.83 -1.25 9.52
CA LYS A 85 5.90 -2.53 8.81
C LYS A 85 7.32 -2.86 8.39
N LEU A 86 8.06 -1.89 7.85
CA LEU A 86 9.46 -2.08 7.48
C LEU A 86 10.33 -2.52 8.67
N ARG A 87 10.15 -1.92 9.85
CA ARG A 87 10.88 -2.31 11.06
C ARG A 87 10.55 -3.75 11.47
N GLU A 88 9.28 -4.14 11.39
CA GLU A 88 8.83 -5.51 11.65
C GLU A 88 9.52 -6.50 10.69
N GLU A 89 9.50 -6.23 9.38
CA GLU A 89 10.15 -7.09 8.37
C GLU A 89 11.66 -7.20 8.59
N VAL A 90 12.35 -6.09 8.85
CA VAL A 90 13.80 -6.09 9.10
C VAL A 90 14.14 -6.84 10.39
N ASN A 91 13.28 -6.80 11.41
CA ASN A 91 13.49 -7.56 12.65
C ASN A 91 13.25 -9.06 12.44
N ASN A 92 12.27 -9.44 11.60
CA ASN A 92 12.01 -10.84 11.23
C ASN A 92 13.13 -11.40 10.33
N HIS A 93 13.83 -10.54 9.59
CA HIS A 93 14.87 -10.90 8.63
C HIS A 93 16.17 -10.12 8.90
N PRO A 94 16.91 -10.43 9.99
CA PRO A 94 18.09 -9.65 10.39
C PRO A 94 19.21 -9.67 9.33
N GLY A 95 19.30 -10.74 8.52
CA GLY A 95 20.26 -10.84 7.42
C GLY A 95 20.12 -9.75 6.35
N LEU A 96 18.97 -9.05 6.28
CA LEU A 96 18.79 -7.90 5.39
C LEU A 96 19.74 -6.74 5.73
N ARG A 97 20.10 -6.57 7.02
CA ARG A 97 21.01 -5.48 7.45
C ARG A 97 22.46 -5.69 7.00
N GLU A 98 22.81 -6.95 6.74
CA GLU A 98 24.14 -7.39 6.33
C GLU A 98 24.29 -7.47 4.81
N LEU A 99 23.26 -7.11 4.04
CA LEU A 99 23.39 -7.04 2.60
C LEU A 99 24.27 -5.85 2.21
N GLU A 100 25.10 -6.05 1.19
CA GLU A 100 25.85 -4.96 0.59
C GLU A 100 24.94 -4.17 -0.36
N ALA A 101 25.00 -2.84 -0.26
CA ALA A 101 24.34 -1.92 -1.16
C ALA A 101 25.35 -0.99 -1.80
N HIS A 102 25.11 -0.66 -3.07
CA HIS A 102 25.94 0.24 -3.84
C HIS A 102 25.45 1.68 -3.71
N CYS A 103 26.36 2.61 -3.39
CA CYS A 103 26.03 4.02 -3.45
C CYS A 103 25.95 4.49 -4.91
N PRO A 104 24.83 5.08 -5.37
CA PRO A 104 24.71 5.53 -6.77
C PRO A 104 25.65 6.70 -7.11
N ASN A 105 26.07 7.48 -6.10
CA ASN A 105 26.90 8.66 -6.30
C ASN A 105 28.40 8.32 -6.38
N CYS A 106 28.93 7.59 -5.39
CA CYS A 106 30.36 7.30 -5.30
C CYS A 106 30.74 5.87 -5.69
N ARG A 107 29.76 5.03 -6.02
CA ARG A 107 29.92 3.64 -6.43
C ARG A 107 30.61 2.73 -5.42
N HIS A 108 30.58 3.11 -4.15
CA HIS A 108 31.12 2.29 -3.09
C HIS A 108 30.07 1.29 -2.60
N ASN A 109 30.50 0.05 -2.37
CA ASN A 109 29.71 -0.95 -1.68
C ASN A 109 29.91 -0.79 -0.17
N SER A 110 28.81 -0.77 0.58
CA SER A 110 28.80 -0.80 2.04
C SER A 110 27.64 -1.65 2.52
N LEU A 111 27.68 -2.12 3.77
CA LEU A 111 26.54 -2.84 4.32
C LEU A 111 25.35 -1.88 4.48
N ILE A 112 24.14 -2.38 4.30
CA ILE A 112 22.91 -1.58 4.49
C ILE A 112 22.87 -0.93 5.87
N VAL A 113 23.36 -1.62 6.91
CA VAL A 113 23.43 -1.09 8.28
C VAL A 113 24.33 0.15 8.43
N ASP A 114 25.31 0.34 7.54
CA ASP A 114 26.25 1.46 7.60
C ASP A 114 25.66 2.73 6.97
N PHE A 115 24.62 2.60 6.16
CA PHE A 115 23.91 3.75 5.61
C PHE A 115 23.05 4.41 6.70
N ARG A 116 23.03 5.74 6.70
CA ARG A 116 22.16 6.54 7.57
C ARG A 116 20.91 6.96 6.82
N GLY A 117 19.91 7.48 7.53
CA GLY A 117 18.63 7.90 6.96
C GLY A 117 17.59 6.78 6.93
N ASP A 118 16.74 6.77 5.91
CA ASP A 118 15.69 5.76 5.73
C ASP A 118 15.49 5.36 4.25
N ILE A 119 14.41 4.63 3.98
CA ILE A 119 14.09 4.12 2.64
C ILE A 119 13.69 5.20 1.62
N ARG A 120 13.42 6.43 2.06
CA ARG A 120 13.07 7.57 1.19
C ARG A 120 14.30 8.41 0.91
N GLU A 121 15.18 8.55 1.90
CA GLU A 121 16.43 9.28 1.78
C GLU A 121 17.52 8.62 2.62
N SER A 122 18.52 8.06 1.93
CA SER A 122 19.65 7.39 2.54
C SER A 122 20.93 8.18 2.32
N VAL A 123 21.83 8.13 3.30
CA VAL A 123 23.10 8.86 3.28
C VAL A 123 24.24 7.86 3.27
N CYS A 124 25.10 7.96 2.25
CA CYS A 124 26.25 7.09 2.09
C CYS A 124 27.27 7.32 3.22
N PRO A 125 27.80 6.26 3.87
CA PRO A 125 28.83 6.40 4.91
C PRO A 125 30.16 6.92 4.37
N ARG A 126 30.42 6.76 3.07
CA ARG A 126 31.70 7.12 2.44
C ARG A 126 31.73 8.53 1.88
N CYS A 127 30.82 8.87 0.97
CA CYS A 127 30.80 10.20 0.37
C CYS A 127 29.95 11.21 1.14
N GLY A 128 29.11 10.77 2.07
CA GLY A 128 28.22 11.64 2.83
C GLY A 128 27.03 12.20 2.04
N GLU A 129 26.93 11.88 0.74
CA GLU A 129 25.84 12.34 -0.11
C GLU A 129 24.55 11.58 0.18
N ALA A 130 23.45 12.32 0.21
CA ALA A 130 22.10 11.77 0.27
C ALA A 130 21.64 11.28 -1.11
N PHE A 131 20.85 10.22 -1.14
CA PHE A 131 20.23 9.70 -2.34
C PHE A 131 18.93 8.99 -1.99
N LYS A 132 18.04 8.87 -2.98
CA LYS A 132 16.81 8.08 -2.85
C LYS A 132 17.13 6.60 -3.13
N PRO A 133 16.92 5.68 -2.16
CA PRO A 133 17.08 4.26 -2.41
C PRO A 133 16.08 3.75 -3.45
N GLU A 134 16.53 2.86 -4.32
CA GLU A 134 15.65 2.16 -5.27
C GLU A 134 15.56 0.69 -4.89
N ALA A 135 14.35 0.13 -4.93
CA ALA A 135 14.08 -1.26 -4.56
C ALA A 135 14.92 -2.27 -5.39
N PHE A 136 15.26 -1.90 -6.62
CA PHE A 136 16.08 -2.72 -7.50
C PHE A 136 17.47 -3.02 -6.92
N HIS A 137 18.11 -2.05 -6.24
CA HIS A 137 19.43 -2.28 -5.64
C HIS A 137 19.38 -3.33 -4.52
N LEU A 138 18.28 -3.40 -3.77
CA LEU A 138 18.07 -4.45 -2.76
C LEU A 138 17.88 -5.82 -3.41
N LEU A 139 17.12 -5.89 -4.51
CA LEU A 139 16.95 -7.13 -5.28
C LEU A 139 18.28 -7.64 -5.83
N GLN A 140 19.09 -6.76 -6.41
CA GLN A 140 20.43 -7.12 -6.87
C GLN A 140 21.30 -7.70 -5.75
N ALA A 141 21.28 -7.08 -4.56
CA ALA A 141 22.04 -7.58 -3.41
C ALA A 141 21.55 -8.96 -2.94
N LEU A 142 20.24 -9.19 -2.92
CA LEU A 142 19.64 -10.48 -2.57
C LEU A 142 20.03 -11.58 -3.56
N TYR A 143 19.96 -11.29 -4.85
CA TYR A 143 20.29 -12.26 -5.91
C TYR A 143 21.79 -12.58 -5.91
N ALA A 144 22.66 -11.56 -5.81
CA ALA A 144 24.09 -11.76 -5.69
C ALA A 144 24.46 -12.65 -4.50
N ARG A 145 23.83 -12.45 -3.33
CA ARG A 145 24.03 -13.30 -2.14
C ARG A 145 23.56 -14.75 -2.35
N ALA A 146 22.53 -14.94 -3.17
CA ALA A 146 22.03 -16.27 -3.55
C ALA A 146 22.85 -16.93 -4.68
N GLY A 147 23.87 -16.25 -5.23
CA GLY A 147 24.65 -16.73 -6.37
C GLY A 147 23.90 -16.69 -7.70
N LEU A 148 22.87 -15.82 -7.81
CA LEU A 148 22.04 -15.65 -9.00
C LEU A 148 22.40 -14.34 -9.70
N GLU A 149 22.46 -14.37 -11.03
CA GLU A 149 22.59 -13.16 -11.84
C GLU A 149 21.21 -12.53 -12.10
N VAL A 150 21.10 -11.21 -11.89
CA VAL A 150 19.93 -10.44 -12.30
C VAL A 150 20.06 -10.19 -13.80
N THR A 151 19.41 -11.03 -14.62
CA THR A 151 19.26 -10.76 -16.05
C THR A 151 18.21 -9.66 -16.23
N MET A 152 18.62 -8.55 -16.84
CA MET A 152 17.74 -7.46 -17.27
C MET A 152 17.10 -7.77 -18.61
#